data_AF-A0A452ZF55-F1
#
_entry.id   AF-A0A452ZF55-F1
#
_cell.length_a   1.000
_cell.length_b   1.000
_cell.length_c   1.000
_cell.angle_alpha   90.00
_cell.angle_beta   90.00
_cell.angle_gamma   90.00
#
_symmetry.space_group_name_H-M   'P 1'
#
loop_
_entity.id
_entity.type
_entity.pdbx_description
1 polymer ?
#
loop_
_entity_poly.entity_id
_entity_poly.type
_entity_poly.pdbx_seq_one_letter_code
_entity_poly.pdbx_strand_id
1 'polypeptide(L)'
;WRTLWRFHCNLCFDGPNDPDSDTDDEFAGQDSTKMKRAKFIETVNSVIQQHSGIGVNKFSIRCGLPKEDSHHLDRWISFATSLKAKIIHFDLIIIDWPLEEVHHFPLEALDAQGGSFVQSLFLAAVSIPHSGIRGLTILRRLVLESVQIFGDFPGLLAKCSALEDLEIIDCSGVTNLSIPHKLDKLRHLLIDSSTTDIEVVELHAADLAHFEYKGRVIPIVLHGCSKLEKATIMFVDTKALAHTFTAVPSILPVRILHVQAIISKYAQLQKLPTIPEGMFMNLRHMTLIVEMQMTIMKFFN
;
A
#
# COMPACT_ATOMS: atom_id res chain seq x y z
N TRP A 1 29.69 15.39 -18.69
CA TRP A 1 28.70 14.31 -18.50
C TRP A 1 28.90 13.55 -17.18
N ARG A 2 30.12 13.13 -16.81
CA ARG A 2 30.42 12.38 -15.56
C ARG A 2 29.96 13.01 -14.22
N THR A 3 29.62 14.29 -14.17
CA THR A 3 29.18 15.01 -12.95
C THR A 3 27.74 15.50 -13.00
N LEU A 4 27.03 15.35 -14.13
CA LEU A 4 25.68 15.90 -14.30
C LEU A 4 24.65 15.26 -13.35
N TRP A 5 24.86 14.00 -12.96
CA TRP A 5 24.00 13.29 -12.01
C TRP A 5 24.01 13.95 -10.62
N ARG A 6 25.07 14.68 -10.25
CA ARG A 6 25.20 15.35 -8.94
C ARG A 6 24.19 16.48 -8.72
N PHE A 7 23.47 16.88 -9.77
CA PHE A 7 22.43 17.91 -9.74
C PHE A 7 21.08 17.40 -10.25
N HIS A 8 20.95 16.09 -10.48
CA HIS A 8 19.73 15.52 -11.02
C HIS A 8 18.61 15.53 -9.98
N CYS A 9 17.42 15.96 -10.37
CA CYS A 9 16.29 16.16 -9.46
C CYS A 9 15.53 14.86 -9.12
N ASN A 10 15.78 13.76 -9.84
CA ASN A 10 15.19 12.45 -9.53
C ASN A 10 16.30 11.46 -9.21
N LEU A 11 16.36 10.98 -7.98
CA LEU A 11 17.32 9.98 -7.52
C LEU A 11 16.54 8.69 -7.25
N CYS A 12 16.67 7.71 -8.14
CA CYS A 12 15.99 6.42 -8.05
C CYS A 12 17.04 5.32 -8.02
N PHE A 13 16.96 4.45 -7.02
CA PHE A 13 17.89 3.36 -6.80
C PHE A 13 17.10 2.06 -6.68
N ASP A 14 17.40 1.11 -7.55
CA ASP A 14 16.83 -0.24 -7.54
C ASP A 14 17.94 -1.24 -7.24
N GLY A 15 17.73 -2.04 -6.21
CA GLY A 15 18.65 -3.02 -5.65
C GLY A 15 17.93 -4.35 -5.41
N PRO A 16 18.67 -5.35 -4.89
CA PRO A 16 18.11 -6.68 -4.67
C PRO A 16 17.13 -6.71 -3.50
N ASN A 17 16.15 -7.59 -3.62
CA ASN A 17 15.10 -7.89 -2.66
C ASN A 17 15.06 -9.37 -2.28
N ASP A 18 15.96 -10.18 -2.84
CA ASP A 18 16.17 -11.58 -2.46
C ASP A 18 16.94 -11.66 -1.12
N PRO A 19 16.61 -12.61 -0.22
CA PRO A 19 17.30 -12.76 1.07
C PRO A 19 18.79 -13.11 0.86
N ASP A 20 19.09 -13.98 -0.10
CA ASP A 20 20.43 -14.49 -0.40
C ASP A 20 21.33 -13.51 -1.18
N SER A 21 20.91 -12.25 -1.36
CA SER A 21 21.69 -11.30 -2.16
C SER A 21 23.07 -10.92 -1.59
N ASP A 22 23.36 -11.38 -0.37
CA ASP A 22 24.64 -11.20 0.31
C ASP A 22 25.48 -12.49 0.38
N THR A 23 24.97 -13.66 -0.07
CA THR A 23 25.73 -14.91 -0.02
C THR A 23 26.68 -15.05 -1.21
N ASP A 24 27.92 -15.50 -0.93
CA ASP A 24 28.93 -15.85 -1.91
C ASP A 24 28.71 -17.28 -2.40
N ASP A 25 27.61 -17.54 -3.12
CA ASP A 25 27.37 -18.88 -3.65
C ASP A 25 28.23 -19.13 -4.90
N GLU A 26 29.41 -19.71 -4.70
CA GLU A 26 30.36 -20.12 -5.75
C GLU A 26 29.81 -21.16 -6.75
N PHE A 27 28.61 -21.71 -6.50
CA PHE A 27 27.98 -22.76 -7.30
C PHE A 27 26.77 -22.29 -8.13
N ALA A 28 26.36 -21.03 -8.03
CA ALA A 28 25.34 -20.48 -8.92
C ALA A 28 25.95 -20.26 -10.31
N GLY A 29 25.62 -21.16 -11.24
CA GLY A 29 25.99 -21.07 -12.64
C GLY A 29 25.69 -19.67 -13.21
N GLN A 30 26.60 -19.23 -14.09
CA GLN A 30 26.61 -17.93 -14.76
C GLN A 30 25.26 -17.55 -15.39
N ASP A 31 24.36 -16.97 -14.61
CA ASP A 31 23.26 -16.15 -15.14
C ASP A 31 22.68 -15.23 -14.04
N SER A 32 23.40 -14.15 -13.73
CA SER A 32 22.85 -12.78 -13.68
C SER A 32 23.83 -11.84 -12.98
N THR A 33 24.02 -10.68 -13.58
CA THR A 33 24.68 -9.49 -13.03
C THR A 33 23.88 -8.88 -11.87
N LYS A 34 23.47 -9.67 -10.88
CA LYS A 34 22.76 -9.17 -9.69
C LYS A 34 23.76 -8.42 -8.81
N MET A 35 23.52 -7.13 -8.61
CA MET A 35 24.30 -6.33 -7.68
C MET A 35 23.99 -6.78 -6.25
N LYS A 36 25.03 -7.10 -5.47
CA LYS A 36 24.92 -7.41 -4.04
C LYS A 36 24.35 -6.23 -3.26
N ARG A 37 23.59 -6.50 -2.19
CA ARG A 37 22.96 -5.48 -1.34
C ARG A 37 24.01 -4.56 -0.70
N ALA A 38 25.08 -5.09 -0.13
CA ALA A 38 26.15 -4.27 0.44
C ALA A 38 26.73 -3.25 -0.57
N LYS A 39 26.96 -3.67 -1.83
CA LYS A 39 27.45 -2.79 -2.90
C LYS A 39 26.40 -1.76 -3.33
N PHE A 40 25.12 -2.14 -3.34
CA PHE A 40 24.02 -1.21 -3.57
C PHE A 40 24.02 -0.11 -2.50
N ILE A 41 24.05 -0.48 -1.22
CA ILE A 41 24.07 0.45 -0.08
C ILE A 41 25.27 1.40 -0.18
N GLU A 42 26.47 0.88 -0.44
CA GLU A 42 27.67 1.69 -0.65
C GLU A 42 27.50 2.70 -1.79
N THR A 43 26.90 2.27 -2.90
CA THR A 43 26.64 3.11 -4.07
C THR A 43 25.65 4.23 -3.73
N VAL A 44 24.53 3.92 -3.07
CA VAL A 44 23.54 4.91 -2.63
C VAL A 44 24.19 5.93 -1.69
N ASN A 45 24.94 5.46 -0.70
CA ASN A 45 25.63 6.32 0.27
C ASN A 45 26.66 7.23 -0.40
N SER A 46 27.40 6.71 -1.38
CA SER A 46 28.37 7.49 -2.17
C SER A 46 27.69 8.57 -3.01
N VAL A 47 26.55 8.27 -3.62
CA VAL A 47 25.77 9.23 -4.40
C VAL A 47 25.21 10.33 -3.51
N ILE A 48 24.61 9.96 -2.38
CA ILE A 48 24.09 10.89 -1.37
C ILE A 48 25.16 11.86 -0.88
N GLN A 49 26.36 11.36 -0.58
CA GLN A 49 27.47 12.17 -0.07
C GLN A 49 28.01 13.17 -1.11
N GLN A 50 27.92 12.83 -2.40
CA GLN A 50 28.45 13.65 -3.50
C GLN A 50 27.39 14.51 -4.19
N HIS A 51 26.12 14.35 -3.83
CA HIS A 51 25.04 15.11 -4.43
C HIS A 51 25.09 16.57 -3.95
N SER A 52 25.01 17.50 -4.90
CA SER A 52 25.08 18.94 -4.63
C SER A 52 23.87 19.69 -5.19
N GLY A 53 22.88 18.97 -5.71
CA GLY A 53 21.62 19.52 -6.16
C GLY A 53 20.79 20.09 -5.00
N ILE A 54 19.93 21.05 -5.32
CA ILE A 54 18.95 21.63 -4.40
C ILE A 54 17.58 21.35 -4.98
N GLY A 55 16.63 20.90 -4.15
CA GLY A 55 15.26 20.65 -4.58
C GLY A 55 15.13 19.36 -5.38
N VAL A 56 15.24 18.22 -4.70
CA VAL A 56 14.94 16.91 -5.29
C VAL A 56 13.43 16.82 -5.53
N ASN A 57 13.04 16.40 -6.72
CA ASN A 57 11.66 16.10 -7.02
C ASN A 57 11.29 14.71 -6.50
N LYS A 58 12.08 13.67 -6.84
CA LYS A 58 11.84 12.29 -6.40
C LYS A 58 13.09 11.68 -5.78
N PHE A 59 12.93 11.06 -4.62
CA PHE A 59 13.92 10.20 -3.99
C PHE A 59 13.30 8.81 -3.77
N SER A 60 13.89 7.78 -4.37
CA SER A 60 13.33 6.43 -4.40
C SER A 60 14.41 5.39 -4.12
N ILE A 61 14.15 4.51 -3.17
CA ILE A 61 14.98 3.34 -2.87
C ILE A 61 14.07 2.12 -2.89
N ARG A 62 14.41 1.18 -3.76
CA ARG A 62 13.85 -0.17 -3.79
C ARG A 62 14.98 -1.15 -3.54
N CYS A 63 15.04 -1.67 -2.33
CA CYS A 63 16.04 -2.67 -1.95
C CYS A 63 15.58 -3.27 -0.63
N GLY A 64 15.50 -4.60 -0.58
CA GLY A 64 15.24 -5.29 0.68
C GLY A 64 16.32 -4.92 1.68
N LEU A 65 15.93 -4.39 2.85
CA LEU A 65 16.88 -3.87 3.83
C LEU A 65 16.73 -4.64 5.15
N PRO A 66 17.72 -5.47 5.54
CA PRO A 66 17.75 -6.13 6.83
C PRO A 66 17.85 -5.11 7.98
N LYS A 67 17.43 -5.50 9.19
CA LYS A 67 17.35 -4.59 10.35
C LYS A 67 18.72 -4.08 10.82
N GLU A 68 19.76 -4.88 10.61
CA GLU A 68 21.16 -4.55 10.90
C GLU A 68 21.61 -3.28 10.17
N ASP A 69 21.03 -3.02 9.00
CA ASP A 69 21.32 -1.89 8.13
C ASP A 69 20.38 -0.69 8.35
N SER A 70 19.59 -0.68 9.43
CA SER A 70 18.60 0.37 9.76
C SER A 70 19.17 1.79 9.77
N HIS A 71 20.41 1.96 10.22
CA HIS A 71 21.08 3.27 10.26
C HIS A 71 21.27 3.90 8.86
N HIS A 72 21.26 3.09 7.79
CA HIS A 72 21.26 3.59 6.42
C HIS A 72 19.93 4.25 6.05
N LEU A 73 18.80 3.67 6.49
CA LEU A 73 17.48 4.24 6.25
C LEU A 73 17.36 5.64 6.86
N ASP A 74 17.79 5.83 8.11
CA ASP A 74 17.78 7.16 8.76
C ASP A 74 18.57 8.19 7.96
N ARG A 75 19.75 7.79 7.46
CA ARG A 75 20.59 8.64 6.62
C ARG A 75 19.90 9.00 5.30
N TRP A 76 19.23 8.03 4.67
CA TRP A 76 18.52 8.24 3.41
C TRP A 76 17.30 9.15 3.58
N ILE A 77 16.55 8.98 4.66
CA ILE A 77 15.42 9.84 5.01
C ILE A 77 15.90 11.26 5.28
N SER A 78 16.93 11.42 6.11
CA SER A 78 17.53 12.74 6.41
C SER A 78 18.00 13.45 5.15
N PHE A 79 18.61 12.71 4.22
CA PHE A 79 19.01 13.26 2.93
C PHE A 79 17.81 13.72 2.10
N ALA A 80 16.79 12.87 1.92
CA ALA A 80 15.59 13.19 1.15
C ALA A 80 14.86 14.43 1.70
N THR A 81 14.74 14.53 3.03
CA THR A 81 14.08 15.67 3.70
C THR A 81 14.92 16.93 3.61
N SER A 82 16.25 16.84 3.76
CA SER A 82 17.16 18.00 3.60
C SER A 82 17.08 18.62 2.20
N LEU A 83 16.83 17.79 1.18
CA LEU A 83 16.67 18.21 -0.21
C LEU A 83 15.23 18.59 -0.57
N LYS A 84 14.32 18.58 0.40
CA LYS A 84 12.90 18.92 0.26
C LYS A 84 12.23 18.08 -0.83
N ALA A 85 12.51 16.78 -0.82
CA ALA A 85 11.93 15.82 -1.76
C ALA A 85 10.40 15.91 -1.77
N LYS A 86 9.81 16.03 -2.97
CA LYS A 86 8.34 16.02 -3.14
C LYS A 86 7.77 14.62 -3.17
N ILE A 87 8.52 13.67 -3.71
CA ILE A 87 8.14 12.27 -3.82
C ILE A 87 9.18 11.46 -3.07
N ILE A 88 8.75 10.73 -2.04
CA ILE A 88 9.58 9.80 -1.28
C ILE A 88 9.00 8.40 -1.46
N HIS A 89 9.84 7.46 -1.87
CA HIS A 89 9.47 6.08 -2.11
C HIS A 89 10.52 5.16 -1.48
N PHE A 90 10.12 4.43 -0.46
CA PHE A 90 10.92 3.39 0.17
C PHE A 90 10.20 2.06 0.03
N ASP A 91 10.75 1.19 -0.80
CA ASP A 91 10.31 -0.19 -1.01
C ASP A 91 11.39 -1.10 -0.43
N LEU A 92 11.20 -1.52 0.83
CA LEU A 92 12.20 -2.26 1.60
C LEU A 92 11.86 -3.75 1.73
N ILE A 93 10.94 -4.26 0.90
CA ILE A 93 10.47 -5.64 0.96
C ILE A 93 11.64 -6.59 0.68
N ILE A 94 11.81 -7.57 1.57
CA ILE A 94 12.64 -8.75 1.34
C ILE A 94 11.68 -9.91 1.06
N ILE A 95 11.85 -10.58 -0.08
CA ILE A 95 10.99 -11.69 -0.50
C ILE A 95 11.14 -12.86 0.49
N ASP A 96 10.02 -13.50 0.82
CA ASP A 96 9.93 -14.66 1.73
C ASP A 96 10.52 -14.43 3.14
N TRP A 97 10.72 -13.17 3.54
CA TRP A 97 11.26 -12.82 4.86
C TRP A 97 10.15 -12.52 5.87
N PRO A 98 10.28 -12.99 7.13
CA PRO A 98 9.30 -12.69 8.16
C PRO A 98 9.22 -11.17 8.44
N LEU A 99 8.00 -10.62 8.39
CA LEU A 99 7.71 -9.21 8.69
C LEU A 99 7.81 -8.87 10.20
N GLU A 100 8.33 -9.76 11.05
CA GLU A 100 8.34 -9.60 12.51
C GLU A 100 9.35 -8.55 13.01
N GLU A 101 10.32 -8.15 12.18
CA GLU A 101 11.39 -7.22 12.54
C GLU A 101 11.60 -6.09 11.51
N VAL A 102 10.55 -5.33 11.21
CA VAL A 102 10.61 -4.20 10.26
C VAL A 102 11.19 -2.92 10.87
N HIS A 103 11.79 -2.08 10.02
CA HIS A 103 12.38 -0.79 10.42
C HIS A 103 11.34 0.19 10.92
N HIS A 104 11.65 0.95 11.98
CA HIS A 104 10.80 2.07 12.39
C HIS A 104 11.02 3.26 11.48
N PHE A 105 9.99 3.68 10.75
CA PHE A 105 10.04 4.85 9.89
C PHE A 105 9.72 6.13 10.70
N PRO A 106 10.67 7.07 10.86
CA PRO A 106 10.49 8.28 11.63
C PRO A 106 9.66 9.33 10.87
N LEU A 107 8.33 9.26 10.98
CA LEU A 107 7.42 10.22 10.34
C LEU A 107 7.72 11.68 10.69
N GLU A 108 8.25 11.94 11.90
CA GLU A 108 8.67 13.26 12.37
C GLU A 108 9.78 13.88 11.52
N ALA A 109 10.62 13.05 10.88
CA ALA A 109 11.66 13.54 9.98
C ALA A 109 11.07 14.24 8.75
N LEU A 110 9.86 13.84 8.32
CA LEU A 110 9.16 14.44 7.18
C LEU A 110 8.50 15.78 7.52
N ASP A 111 8.28 16.07 8.80
CA ASP A 111 7.58 17.26 9.31
C ASP A 111 8.53 18.27 10.00
N ALA A 112 9.84 18.07 9.83
CA ALA A 112 10.86 18.96 10.39
C ALA A 112 10.99 20.28 9.60
N GLN A 113 11.59 21.31 10.22
CA GLN A 113 12.08 22.53 9.57
C GLN A 113 11.06 23.40 8.80
N GLY A 114 9.85 23.55 9.33
CA GLY A 114 8.85 24.50 8.78
C GLY A 114 7.74 23.86 7.95
N GLY A 115 7.65 22.52 7.97
CA GLY A 115 6.56 21.74 7.39
C GLY A 115 7.05 20.83 6.26
N SER A 116 6.27 19.79 5.98
CA SER A 116 6.62 18.80 4.96
C SER A 116 6.52 19.36 3.54
N PHE A 117 7.48 19.00 2.68
CA PHE A 117 7.44 19.23 1.23
C PHE A 117 6.90 18.01 0.46
N VAL A 118 6.60 16.92 1.17
CA VAL A 118 6.23 15.62 0.60
C VAL A 118 4.78 15.65 0.11
N GLN A 119 4.62 15.45 -1.19
CA GLN A 119 3.33 15.36 -1.89
C GLN A 119 2.93 13.91 -2.18
N SER A 120 3.90 13.00 -2.27
CA SER A 120 3.67 11.56 -2.44
C SER A 120 4.62 10.77 -1.57
N LEU A 121 4.06 9.87 -0.76
CA LEU A 121 4.80 8.97 0.12
C LEU A 121 4.42 7.53 -0.20
N PHE A 122 5.42 6.70 -0.48
CA PHE A 122 5.29 5.25 -0.59
C PHE A 122 6.24 4.63 0.43
N LEU A 123 5.70 3.76 1.28
CA LEU A 123 6.45 3.02 2.30
C LEU A 123 6.08 1.55 2.21
N ALA A 124 7.09 0.69 2.11
CA ALA A 124 6.91 -0.74 2.21
C ALA A 124 7.89 -1.41 3.17
N ALA A 125 7.42 -2.45 3.88
CA ALA A 125 8.18 -3.24 4.86
C ALA A 125 8.84 -2.39 5.97
N VAL A 126 8.07 -1.44 6.52
CA VAL A 126 8.45 -0.62 7.67
C VAL A 126 7.35 -0.67 8.73
N SER A 127 7.63 -0.15 9.91
CA SER A 127 6.63 0.21 10.89
C SER A 127 6.50 1.71 11.01
N ILE A 128 5.28 2.19 11.28
CA ILE A 128 5.02 3.59 11.57
C ILE A 128 4.50 3.75 13.01
N PRO A 129 5.12 4.61 13.83
CA PRO A 129 4.72 4.77 15.22
C PRO A 129 3.47 5.67 15.34
N HIS A 130 2.91 5.72 16.56
CA HIS A 130 2.06 6.83 16.98
C HIS A 130 2.90 8.12 16.89
N SER A 131 2.68 8.92 15.85
CA SER A 131 3.55 10.06 15.57
C SER A 131 2.96 11.39 16.07
N GLY A 132 3.81 12.15 16.76
CA GLY A 132 3.54 13.50 17.25
C GLY A 132 3.60 14.56 16.15
N ILE A 133 3.59 14.16 14.88
CA ILE A 133 3.70 15.09 13.76
C ILE A 133 2.59 16.15 13.80
N ARG A 134 2.94 17.37 13.40
CA ARG A 134 2.02 18.50 13.22
C ARG A 134 1.10 18.25 12.04
N GLY A 135 1.65 17.75 10.93
CA GLY A 135 0.88 17.16 9.83
C GLY A 135 1.56 17.20 8.47
N LEU A 136 1.14 16.28 7.59
CA LEU A 136 1.59 16.19 6.21
C LEU A 136 0.54 16.86 5.30
N THR A 137 0.31 18.15 5.50
CA THR A 137 -0.86 18.88 5.00
C THR A 137 -0.92 19.03 3.48
N ILE A 138 0.19 18.83 2.77
CA ILE A 138 0.28 18.87 1.31
C ILE A 138 0.45 17.48 0.68
N LEU A 139 0.42 16.41 1.48
CA LEU A 139 0.51 15.04 1.01
C LEU A 139 -0.77 14.70 0.23
N ARG A 140 -0.63 14.39 -1.06
CA ARG A 140 -1.72 14.05 -1.97
C ARG A 140 -1.85 12.56 -2.19
N ARG A 141 -0.75 11.81 -2.07
CA ARG A 141 -0.74 10.34 -2.22
C ARG A 141 0.00 9.67 -1.08
N LEU A 142 -0.62 8.66 -0.49
CA LEU A 142 -0.03 7.81 0.54
C LEU A 142 -0.24 6.35 0.15
N VAL A 143 0.86 5.61 0.04
CA VAL A 143 0.84 4.15 -0.14
C VAL A 143 1.61 3.50 0.99
N LEU A 144 0.94 2.57 1.67
CA LEU A 144 1.51 1.74 2.72
C LEU A 144 1.38 0.29 2.27
N GLU A 145 2.51 -0.40 2.12
CA GLU A 145 2.55 -1.81 1.69
C GLU A 145 3.31 -2.67 2.71
N SER A 146 2.67 -3.69 3.26
CA SER A 146 3.27 -4.52 4.33
C SER A 146 3.81 -3.67 5.50
N VAL A 147 3.09 -2.59 5.85
CA VAL A 147 3.47 -1.70 6.94
C VAL A 147 2.84 -2.15 8.24
N GLN A 148 3.63 -2.22 9.30
CA GLN A 148 3.12 -2.40 10.67
C GLN A 148 2.71 -1.04 11.25
N ILE A 149 1.41 -0.86 11.51
CA ILE A 149 0.86 0.41 11.98
C ILE A 149 0.63 0.32 13.48
N PHE A 150 1.20 1.25 14.25
CA PHE A 150 1.01 1.33 15.69
C PHE A 150 0.21 2.57 16.09
N GLY A 151 -0.78 2.40 16.98
CA GLY A 151 -1.54 3.50 17.57
C GLY A 151 -2.74 3.97 16.73
N ASP A 152 -3.07 5.26 16.85
CA ASP A 152 -4.25 5.87 16.23
C ASP A 152 -4.03 6.22 14.76
N PHE A 153 -4.28 5.25 13.87
CA PHE A 153 -4.17 5.44 12.43
C PHE A 153 -5.17 6.46 11.86
N PRO A 154 -6.47 6.45 12.23
CA PRO A 154 -7.40 7.53 11.82
C PRO A 154 -6.92 8.93 12.25
N GLY A 155 -6.35 9.06 13.44
CA GLY A 155 -5.75 10.31 13.93
C GLY A 155 -4.54 10.75 13.10
N LEU A 156 -3.70 9.81 12.63
CA LEU A 156 -2.62 10.09 11.70
C LEU A 156 -3.15 10.58 10.34
N LEU A 157 -4.10 9.85 9.76
CA LEU A 157 -4.73 10.21 8.48
C LEU A 157 -5.38 11.59 8.53
N ALA A 158 -6.02 11.93 9.64
CA ALA A 158 -6.63 13.25 9.86
C ALA A 158 -5.64 14.43 9.77
N LYS A 159 -4.32 14.18 9.85
CA LYS A 159 -3.27 15.19 9.69
C LYS A 159 -2.80 15.36 8.23
N CYS A 160 -3.35 14.56 7.30
CA CYS A 160 -3.04 14.58 5.87
C CYS A 160 -4.19 15.24 5.08
N SER A 161 -4.47 16.51 5.34
CA SER A 161 -5.68 17.20 4.83
C SER A 161 -5.82 17.31 3.31
N ALA A 162 -4.71 17.21 2.55
CA ALA A 162 -4.72 17.28 1.09
C ALA A 162 -4.72 15.90 0.43
N LEU A 163 -4.91 14.82 1.18
CA LEU A 163 -4.80 13.46 0.67
C LEU A 163 -5.92 13.17 -0.33
N GLU A 164 -5.54 12.78 -1.54
CA GLU A 164 -6.42 12.47 -2.66
C GLU A 164 -6.43 10.97 -2.99
N ASP A 165 -5.34 10.28 -2.71
CA ASP A 165 -5.11 8.88 -3.02
C ASP A 165 -4.48 8.16 -1.82
N LEU A 166 -5.15 7.12 -1.34
CA LEU A 166 -4.73 6.29 -0.22
C LEU A 166 -4.76 4.81 -0.63
N GLU A 167 -3.63 4.14 -0.51
CA GLU A 167 -3.51 2.70 -0.73
C GLU A 167 -2.95 2.06 0.55
N ILE A 168 -3.67 1.07 1.08
CA ILE A 168 -3.29 0.29 2.26
C ILE A 168 -3.25 -1.17 1.80
N ILE A 169 -2.04 -1.71 1.69
CA ILE A 169 -1.78 -3.02 1.09
C ILE A 169 -1.09 -3.87 2.15
N ASP A 170 -1.70 -4.99 2.52
CA ASP A 170 -1.13 -5.98 3.43
C ASP A 170 -0.56 -5.41 4.75
N CYS A 171 -1.14 -4.31 5.25
CA CYS A 171 -0.74 -3.66 6.49
C CYS A 171 -1.34 -4.32 7.75
N SER A 172 -0.55 -4.41 8.82
CA SER A 172 -0.99 -4.97 10.11
C SER A 172 -1.12 -3.91 11.20
N GLY A 173 -1.73 -4.27 12.33
CA GLY A 173 -1.97 -3.36 13.45
C GLY A 173 -3.23 -2.50 13.35
N VAL A 174 -4.06 -2.71 12.33
CA VAL A 174 -5.36 -2.04 12.15
C VAL A 174 -6.47 -3.08 12.00
N THR A 175 -7.19 -3.37 13.08
CA THR A 175 -8.34 -4.30 13.05
C THR A 175 -9.61 -3.61 12.53
N ASN A 176 -9.87 -2.40 13.02
CA ASN A 176 -11.01 -1.57 12.59
C ASN A 176 -10.49 -0.36 11.83
N LEU A 177 -10.63 -0.37 10.50
CA LEU A 177 -10.16 0.71 9.66
C LEU A 177 -11.24 1.78 9.51
N SER A 178 -11.02 2.95 10.10
CA SER A 178 -11.91 4.10 9.95
C SER A 178 -11.21 5.22 9.17
N ILE A 179 -11.79 5.60 8.03
CA ILE A 179 -11.33 6.71 7.21
C ILE A 179 -12.05 7.99 7.66
N PRO A 180 -11.34 8.97 8.25
CA PRO A 180 -11.97 10.09 8.92
C PRO A 180 -12.57 11.09 7.94
N HIS A 181 -13.64 11.77 8.37
CA HIS A 181 -14.34 12.82 7.58
C HIS A 181 -13.46 14.02 7.19
N LYS A 182 -12.33 14.20 7.87
CA LYS A 182 -11.35 15.26 7.58
C LYS A 182 -10.63 15.04 6.24
N LEU A 183 -10.67 13.83 5.67
CA LEU A 183 -10.14 13.53 4.35
C LEU A 183 -11.15 13.90 3.26
N ASP A 184 -11.52 15.19 3.20
CA ASP A 184 -12.53 15.72 2.26
C ASP A 184 -12.02 15.85 0.82
N LYS A 185 -10.72 15.59 0.58
CA LYS A 185 -10.11 15.54 -0.75
C LYS A 185 -9.87 14.13 -1.27
N LEU A 186 -10.12 13.10 -0.45
CA LEU A 186 -9.85 11.72 -0.82
C LEU A 186 -10.78 11.29 -1.96
N ARG A 187 -10.20 10.92 -3.10
CA ARG A 187 -10.92 10.51 -4.32
C ARG A 187 -10.74 9.03 -4.64
N HIS A 188 -9.60 8.46 -4.25
CA HIS A 188 -9.26 7.06 -4.47
C HIS A 188 -8.85 6.42 -3.15
N LEU A 189 -9.41 5.24 -2.87
CA LEU A 189 -9.05 4.40 -1.74
C LEU A 189 -8.91 2.96 -2.21
N LEU A 190 -7.73 2.38 -2.00
CA LEU A 190 -7.48 0.96 -2.18
C LEU A 190 -7.14 0.33 -0.83
N ILE A 191 -7.80 -0.78 -0.52
CA ILE A 191 -7.51 -1.62 0.64
C ILE A 191 -7.27 -3.04 0.13
N ASP A 192 -6.04 -3.53 0.23
CA ASP A 192 -5.73 -4.95 0.10
C ASP A 192 -5.47 -5.52 1.49
N SER A 193 -6.42 -6.32 1.97
CA SER A 193 -6.41 -7.02 3.26
C SER A 193 -6.30 -8.53 3.05
N SER A 194 -5.59 -8.97 2.00
CA SER A 194 -5.42 -10.40 1.67
C SER A 194 -4.74 -11.17 2.79
N THR A 195 -3.77 -10.53 3.46
CA THR A 195 -2.96 -11.16 4.51
C THR A 195 -3.15 -10.53 5.90
N THR A 196 -4.17 -9.69 6.07
CA THR A 196 -4.31 -8.85 7.27
C THR A 196 -5.56 -9.15 8.09
N ASP A 197 -5.56 -8.61 9.31
CA ASP A 197 -6.62 -8.80 10.31
C ASP A 197 -7.65 -7.67 10.32
N ILE A 198 -7.86 -6.99 9.19
CA ILE A 198 -8.95 -6.01 9.08
C ILE A 198 -10.28 -6.77 9.16
N GLU A 199 -11.11 -6.41 10.14
CA GLU A 199 -12.42 -7.01 10.39
C GLU A 199 -13.58 -6.09 9.96
N VAL A 200 -13.37 -4.77 9.97
CA VAL A 200 -14.39 -3.77 9.60
C VAL A 200 -13.74 -2.57 8.91
N VAL A 201 -14.43 -2.02 7.91
CA VAL A 201 -14.07 -0.76 7.25
C VAL A 201 -15.20 0.25 7.37
N GLU A 202 -14.90 1.44 7.90
CA GLU A 202 -15.83 2.58 7.99
C GLU A 202 -15.30 3.75 7.17
N LEU A 203 -16.09 4.24 6.23
CA LEU A 203 -15.68 5.31 5.30
C LEU A 203 -16.51 6.56 5.53
N HIS A 204 -15.85 7.65 5.95
CA HIS A 204 -16.48 8.98 6.09
C HIS A 204 -16.01 9.98 5.01
N ALA A 205 -15.61 9.50 3.83
CA ALA A 205 -15.06 10.35 2.77
C ALA A 205 -16.14 10.75 1.75
N ALA A 206 -16.62 12.00 1.84
CA ALA A 206 -17.71 12.49 0.98
C ALA A 206 -17.33 12.60 -0.51
N ASP A 207 -16.06 12.89 -0.79
CA ASP A 207 -15.51 13.11 -2.13
C ASP A 207 -14.91 11.87 -2.77
N LEU A 208 -15.02 10.71 -2.09
CA LEU A 208 -14.52 9.44 -2.60
C LEU A 208 -15.24 9.08 -3.89
N ALA A 209 -14.48 8.91 -4.98
CA ALA A 209 -14.99 8.59 -6.30
C ALA A 209 -14.73 7.14 -6.70
N HIS A 210 -13.62 6.58 -6.23
CA HIS A 210 -13.14 5.24 -6.56
C HIS A 210 -12.77 4.48 -5.29
N PHE A 211 -13.34 3.29 -5.13
CA PHE A 211 -13.06 2.41 -4.00
C PHE A 211 -12.65 1.03 -4.49
N GLU A 212 -11.52 0.53 -4.02
CA GLU A 212 -11.02 -0.81 -4.32
C GLU A 212 -10.79 -1.57 -3.02
N TYR A 213 -11.35 -2.78 -2.93
CA TYR A 213 -11.18 -3.67 -1.80
C TYR A 213 -10.78 -5.05 -2.29
N LYS A 214 -9.72 -5.61 -1.71
CA LYS A 214 -9.32 -7.00 -1.90
C LYS A 214 -9.13 -7.65 -0.54
N GLY A 215 -9.77 -8.80 -0.29
CA GLY A 215 -9.66 -9.43 1.02
C GLY A 215 -10.79 -10.39 1.37
N ARG A 216 -10.94 -10.67 2.67
CA ARG A 216 -12.02 -11.52 3.20
C ARG A 216 -13.36 -10.78 3.12
N VAL A 217 -14.45 -11.49 3.33
CA VAL A 217 -15.76 -10.82 3.45
C VAL A 217 -15.85 -10.13 4.81
N ILE A 218 -15.92 -8.81 4.81
CA ILE A 218 -16.06 -7.98 6.02
C ILE A 218 -17.15 -6.93 5.85
N PRO A 219 -17.73 -6.41 6.95
CA PRO A 219 -18.57 -5.23 6.90
C PRO A 219 -17.80 -4.01 6.37
N ILE A 220 -18.37 -3.37 5.34
CA ILE A 220 -17.89 -2.09 4.79
C ILE A 220 -19.05 -1.11 4.95
N VAL A 221 -18.88 -0.09 5.78
CA VAL A 221 -19.91 0.90 6.10
C VAL A 221 -19.55 2.23 5.45
N LEU A 222 -20.44 2.74 4.60
CA LEU A 222 -20.26 4.04 3.95
C LEU A 222 -21.09 5.11 4.64
N HIS A 223 -20.42 6.13 5.14
CA HIS A 223 -21.04 7.29 5.76
C HIS A 223 -20.84 8.52 4.86
N GLY A 224 -21.87 8.87 4.11
CA GLY A 224 -21.88 10.11 3.32
C GLY A 224 -21.03 10.09 2.05
N CYS A 225 -20.61 8.91 1.56
CA CYS A 225 -19.86 8.71 0.30
C CYS A 225 -20.73 8.92 -0.96
N SER A 226 -21.34 10.10 -1.08
CA SER A 226 -22.32 10.42 -2.13
C SER A 226 -21.73 10.56 -3.54
N LYS A 227 -20.41 10.79 -3.66
CA LYS A 227 -19.71 10.91 -4.95
C LYS A 227 -19.11 9.61 -5.45
N LEU A 228 -19.34 8.48 -4.76
CA LEU A 228 -18.72 7.22 -5.12
C LEU A 228 -19.26 6.71 -6.46
N GLU A 229 -18.41 6.66 -7.48
CA GLU A 229 -18.81 6.33 -8.85
C GLU A 229 -18.50 4.89 -9.22
N LYS A 230 -17.31 4.42 -8.80
CA LYS A 230 -16.79 3.09 -9.13
C LYS A 230 -16.34 2.36 -7.87
N ALA A 231 -16.71 1.09 -7.79
CA ALA A 231 -16.17 0.17 -6.82
C ALA A 231 -15.64 -1.11 -7.48
N THR A 232 -14.49 -1.58 -7.00
CA THR A 232 -13.92 -2.88 -7.34
C THR A 232 -13.76 -3.69 -6.06
N ILE A 233 -14.35 -4.87 -6.01
CA ILE A 233 -14.30 -5.75 -4.84
C ILE A 233 -13.77 -7.12 -5.28
N MET A 234 -12.67 -7.56 -4.68
CA MET A 234 -12.06 -8.87 -4.92
C MET A 234 -12.04 -9.69 -3.64
N PHE A 235 -12.86 -10.72 -3.56
CA PHE A 235 -12.88 -11.59 -2.39
C PHE A 235 -11.93 -12.78 -2.53
N VAL A 236 -11.12 -13.01 -1.50
CA VAL A 236 -10.19 -14.15 -1.42
C VAL A 236 -10.81 -15.39 -0.76
N ASP A 237 -11.97 -15.27 -0.09
CA ASP A 237 -12.67 -16.41 0.52
C ASP A 237 -13.73 -17.03 -0.41
N THR A 238 -13.71 -18.35 -0.44
CA THR A 238 -14.58 -19.31 -1.12
C THR A 238 -16.06 -19.26 -0.73
N LYS A 239 -16.40 -18.63 0.41
CA LYS A 239 -17.78 -18.38 0.85
C LYS A 239 -18.35 -17.05 0.33
N ALA A 240 -17.58 -16.29 -0.43
CA ALA A 240 -17.89 -14.90 -0.75
C ALA A 240 -19.16 -14.70 -1.58
N LEU A 241 -19.51 -15.62 -2.51
CA LEU A 241 -20.62 -15.38 -3.43
C LEU A 241 -21.94 -15.04 -2.74
N ALA A 242 -22.37 -15.83 -1.74
CA ALA A 242 -23.64 -15.57 -1.06
C ALA A 242 -23.63 -14.24 -0.29
N HIS A 243 -22.47 -13.83 0.21
CA HIS A 243 -22.29 -12.56 0.92
C HIS A 243 -22.14 -11.36 -0.02
N THR A 244 -21.55 -11.55 -1.21
CA THR A 244 -21.49 -10.51 -2.25
C THR A 244 -22.89 -9.98 -2.55
N PHE A 245 -23.88 -10.86 -2.70
CA PHE A 245 -25.25 -10.46 -3.04
C PHE A 245 -26.04 -9.87 -1.87
N THR A 246 -25.60 -10.07 -0.62
CA THR A 246 -26.27 -9.48 0.55
C THR A 246 -25.63 -8.17 1.00
N ALA A 247 -24.30 -8.04 0.88
CA ALA A 247 -23.54 -6.88 1.33
C ALA A 247 -23.44 -5.80 0.24
N VAL A 248 -22.96 -6.15 -0.95
CA VAL A 248 -22.58 -5.18 -1.99
C VAL A 248 -23.71 -4.25 -2.48
N PRO A 249 -24.95 -4.71 -2.66
CA PRO A 249 -26.03 -3.87 -3.21
C PRO A 249 -26.50 -2.79 -2.23
N SER A 250 -26.43 -3.06 -0.93
CA SER A 250 -26.81 -2.13 0.13
C SER A 250 -25.71 -1.11 0.45
N ILE A 251 -24.46 -1.44 0.11
CA ILE A 251 -23.28 -0.68 0.53
C ILE A 251 -22.92 0.39 -0.50
N LEU A 252 -23.16 0.18 -1.79
CA LEU A 252 -22.56 1.01 -2.84
C LEU A 252 -23.62 1.64 -3.75
N PRO A 253 -23.99 2.93 -3.55
CA PRO A 253 -24.78 3.68 -4.53
C PRO A 253 -23.94 4.06 -5.76
N VAL A 254 -23.22 3.08 -6.32
CA VAL A 254 -22.24 3.27 -7.40
C VAL A 254 -22.84 3.10 -8.78
N ARG A 255 -22.20 3.71 -9.78
CA ARG A 255 -22.56 3.56 -11.19
C ARG A 255 -21.92 2.32 -11.80
N ILE A 256 -20.71 1.98 -11.36
CA ILE A 256 -19.91 0.88 -11.89
C ILE A 256 -19.46 0.01 -10.73
N LEU A 257 -19.80 -1.27 -10.80
CA LEU A 257 -19.41 -2.26 -9.80
C LEU A 257 -18.70 -3.42 -10.50
N HIS A 258 -17.45 -3.64 -10.12
CA HIS A 258 -16.70 -4.84 -10.47
C HIS A 258 -16.60 -5.71 -9.24
N VAL A 259 -17.08 -6.95 -9.34
CA VAL A 259 -16.89 -7.96 -8.31
C VAL A 259 -16.11 -9.11 -8.89
N GLN A 260 -15.02 -9.48 -8.24
CA GLN A 260 -14.30 -10.71 -8.47
C GLN A 260 -14.40 -11.59 -7.24
N ALA A 261 -14.72 -12.87 -7.44
CA ALA A 261 -14.77 -13.86 -6.38
C ALA A 261 -14.03 -15.12 -6.82
N ILE A 262 -13.11 -15.59 -5.98
CA ILE A 262 -12.42 -16.86 -6.18
C ILE A 262 -13.20 -17.94 -5.44
N ILE A 263 -13.59 -19.00 -6.15
CA ILE A 263 -14.37 -20.12 -5.61
C ILE A 263 -13.56 -21.40 -5.73
N SER A 264 -13.37 -22.10 -4.62
CA SER A 264 -12.64 -23.38 -4.59
C SER A 264 -13.53 -24.62 -4.76
N LYS A 265 -14.86 -24.49 -4.65
CA LYS A 265 -15.80 -25.63 -4.73
C LYS A 265 -17.04 -25.33 -5.57
N TYR A 266 -17.30 -26.20 -6.55
CA TYR A 266 -18.43 -26.13 -7.49
C TYR A 266 -19.81 -26.02 -6.81
N ALA A 267 -19.98 -26.64 -5.63
CA ALA A 267 -21.26 -26.67 -4.91
C ALA A 267 -21.78 -25.29 -4.44
N GLN A 268 -20.93 -24.24 -4.41
CA GLN A 268 -21.32 -22.89 -3.99
C GLN A 268 -22.03 -22.09 -5.09
N LEU A 269 -21.88 -22.46 -6.37
CA LEU A 269 -22.59 -21.81 -7.48
C LEU A 269 -24.10 -22.10 -7.49
N GLN A 270 -24.53 -23.20 -6.88
CA GLN A 270 -25.93 -23.63 -6.87
C GLN A 270 -26.79 -22.90 -5.81
N LYS A 271 -26.18 -22.05 -4.97
CA LYS A 271 -26.85 -21.27 -3.91
C LYS A 271 -26.69 -19.76 -4.11
N LEU A 272 -26.86 -19.29 -5.34
CA LEU A 272 -26.98 -17.86 -5.60
C LEU A 272 -28.25 -17.32 -4.91
N PRO A 273 -28.13 -16.35 -3.97
CA PRO A 273 -29.30 -15.71 -3.40
C PRO A 273 -30.12 -15.04 -4.50
N THR A 274 -31.44 -15.10 -4.39
CA THR A 274 -32.33 -14.31 -5.24
C THR A 274 -32.08 -12.84 -4.93
N ILE A 275 -31.66 -12.07 -5.93
CA ILE A 275 -31.43 -10.62 -5.78
C ILE A 275 -32.80 -9.95 -5.57
N PRO A 276 -33.05 -9.26 -4.45
CA PRO A 276 -34.25 -8.46 -4.25
C PRO A 276 -34.46 -7.45 -5.39
N GLU A 277 -35.70 -7.31 -5.86
CA GLU A 277 -36.03 -6.25 -6.83
C GLU A 277 -35.74 -4.86 -6.24
N GLY A 278 -35.10 -3.99 -7.02
CA GLY A 278 -34.75 -2.63 -6.59
C GLY A 278 -33.46 -2.51 -5.78
N MET A 279 -32.64 -3.56 -5.65
CA MET A 279 -31.39 -3.49 -4.87
C MET A 279 -30.30 -2.60 -5.49
N PHE A 280 -30.34 -2.36 -6.80
CA PHE A 280 -29.28 -1.68 -7.55
C PHE A 280 -29.79 -0.45 -8.31
N MET A 281 -30.48 0.46 -7.64
CA MET A 281 -31.17 1.59 -8.29
C MET A 281 -30.23 2.55 -9.05
N ASN A 282 -28.96 2.66 -8.63
CA ASN A 282 -27.97 3.57 -9.22
C ASN A 282 -26.98 2.90 -10.18
N LEU A 283 -27.00 1.56 -10.24
CA LEU A 283 -26.01 0.78 -10.95
C LEU A 283 -26.27 0.81 -12.46
N ARG A 284 -25.23 1.15 -13.23
CA ARG A 284 -25.29 1.15 -14.70
C ARG A 284 -24.57 -0.04 -15.31
N HIS A 285 -23.48 -0.46 -14.69
CA HIS A 285 -22.68 -1.60 -15.15
C HIS A 285 -22.26 -2.46 -13.96
N MET A 286 -22.50 -3.77 -14.10
CA MET A 286 -22.01 -4.79 -13.17
C MET A 286 -21.19 -5.81 -13.93
N THR A 287 -19.97 -6.07 -13.48
CA THR A 287 -19.15 -7.17 -13.96
C THR A 287 -18.92 -8.12 -12.79
N LEU A 288 -19.32 -9.38 -12.95
CA LEU A 288 -19.03 -10.44 -11.99
C LEU A 288 -18.06 -11.44 -12.63
N ILE A 289 -16.86 -11.54 -12.08
CA ILE A 289 -15.86 -12.52 -12.48
C ILE A 289 -15.79 -13.60 -11.40
N VAL A 290 -16.03 -14.84 -11.80
CA VAL A 290 -15.93 -16.00 -10.92
C VAL A 290 -14.79 -16.87 -11.41
N GLU A 291 -13.74 -16.98 -10.61
CA GLU A 291 -12.59 -17.84 -10.90
C GLU A 291 -12.68 -19.13 -10.10
N MET A 292 -12.61 -20.27 -10.79
CA MET A 292 -12.57 -21.58 -10.15
C MET A 292 -11.12 -22.00 -9.89
N GLN A 293 -10.75 -22.16 -8.63
CA GLN A 293 -9.53 -22.89 -8.29
C GLN A 293 -9.78 -24.40 -8.46
N MET A 294 -9.26 -25.01 -9.53
CA MET A 294 -9.19 -26.46 -9.65
C MET A 294 -8.05 -26.98 -8.76
N THR A 295 -8.38 -27.53 -7.59
CA THR A 295 -7.42 -28.37 -6.87
C THR A 295 -7.19 -29.63 -7.69
N ILE A 296 -6.05 -29.73 -8.38
CA ILE A 296 -5.59 -31.01 -8.95
C ILE A 296 -5.26 -31.90 -7.75
N MET A 297 -6.17 -32.82 -7.40
CA MET A 297 -5.83 -33.96 -6.55
C MET A 297 -4.81 -34.81 -7.33
N LYS A 298 -3.52 -34.65 -7.00
CA LYS A 298 -2.52 -35.66 -7.35
C LYS A 298 -2.88 -36.92 -6.56
N PHE A 299 -3.54 -37.87 -7.21
CA PHE A 299 -3.53 -39.25 -6.73
C PHE A 299 -2.11 -39.77 -6.94
N PHE A 300 -1.33 -39.87 -5.86
CA PHE A 300 -0.18 -40.76 -5.87
C PHE A 300 -0.74 -42.19 -5.79
N ASN A 301 -0.59 -42.95 -6.87
CA ASN A 301 -0.71 -44.41 -6.86
C ASN A 301 0.54 -45.01 -6.24
#